data_AF-A0A4R1FZJ9-F1
#
_entry.id   AF-A0A4R1FZJ9-F1
#
_cell.length_a   1.000
_cell.length_b   1.000
_cell.length_c   1.000
_cell.angle_alpha   90.00
_cell.angle_beta   90.00
_cell.angle_gamma   90.00
#
_symmetry.space_group_name_H-M   'P 1'
#
loop_
_entity.id
_entity.type
_entity.pdbx_description
1 polymer ?
#
loop_
_entity_poly.entity_id
_entity_poly.type
_entity_poly.pdbx_seq_one_letter_code
_entity_poly.pdbx_strand_id
1 'polypeptide(L)'
;MSEQPLSVAEMVAAWPLPPGAHLADAVRRQLLATLEATAEQGDGELAPEALAPLALAPLLIVLGRLEVDLADARTRIDELERALLDRRPR
;
A
#
# COMPACT_ATOMS: atom_id res chain seq x y z
N MET A 1 -12.17 -20.09 -23.19
CA MET A 1 -11.45 -18.81 -23.03
C MET A 1 -10.13 -19.17 -22.38
N SER A 2 -9.01 -18.88 -23.02
CA SER A 2 -7.69 -19.15 -22.44
C SER A 2 -7.45 -18.14 -21.33
N GLU A 3 -7.32 -18.59 -20.08
CA GLU A 3 -6.81 -17.76 -18.99
C GLU A 3 -5.36 -17.42 -19.32
N GLN A 4 -5.11 -16.20 -19.79
CA GLN A 4 -3.74 -15.69 -19.85
C GLN A 4 -3.26 -15.44 -18.41
N PRO A 5 -2.03 -15.83 -18.07
CA PRO A 5 -1.49 -15.58 -16.74
C PRO A 5 -1.42 -14.07 -16.50
N LEU A 6 -1.87 -13.64 -15.32
CA LEU A 6 -1.73 -12.25 -14.85
C LEU A 6 -0.26 -11.83 -14.90
N SER A 7 0.00 -10.65 -15.45
CA SER A 7 1.31 -10.00 -15.36
C SER A 7 1.62 -9.63 -13.90
N VAL A 8 2.91 -9.52 -13.57
CA VAL A 8 3.32 -9.07 -12.23
C VAL A 8 2.78 -7.67 -11.92
N ALA A 9 2.69 -6.78 -12.91
CA ALA A 9 2.09 -5.46 -12.75
C ALA A 9 0.61 -5.57 -12.32
N GLU A 10 -0.18 -6.44 -12.97
CA GLU A 10 -1.57 -6.67 -12.59
C GLU A 10 -1.69 -7.27 -11.18
N MET A 11 -0.78 -8.18 -10.79
CA MET A 11 -0.74 -8.72 -9.44
C MET A 11 -0.45 -7.65 -8.38
N VAL A 12 0.51 -6.75 -8.66
CA VAL A 12 0.87 -5.63 -7.77
C VAL A 12 -0.27 -4.62 -7.66
N ALA A 13 -0.94 -4.31 -8.78
CA ALA A 13 -2.08 -3.41 -8.80
C ALA A 13 -3.24 -3.94 -7.94
N ALA A 14 -3.45 -5.26 -7.95
CA ALA A 14 -4.51 -5.94 -7.21
C ALA A 14 -4.28 -6.08 -5.70
N TRP A 15 -3.16 -5.59 -5.15
CA TRP A 15 -2.89 -5.71 -3.71
C TRP A 15 -3.97 -5.01 -2.86
N PRO A 16 -4.52 -5.70 -1.84
CA PRO A 16 -5.63 -5.22 -1.02
C PRO A 16 -5.15 -4.23 0.04
N LEU A 17 -4.63 -3.08 -0.38
CA LEU A 17 -4.18 -2.02 0.52
C LEU A 17 -5.38 -1.30 1.15
N PRO A 18 -5.37 -1.01 2.46
CA PRO A 18 -6.45 -0.28 3.11
C PRO A 18 -6.65 1.12 2.51
N PRO A 19 -7.89 1.62 2.44
CA PRO A 19 -8.12 3.02 2.11
C PRO A 19 -7.48 3.92 3.18
N GLY A 20 -6.81 5.00 2.76
CA GLY A 20 -6.10 5.91 3.67
C GLY A 20 -4.64 5.54 3.93
N ALA A 21 -4.15 4.39 3.45
CA ALA A 21 -2.74 4.00 3.50
C ALA A 21 -1.91 4.72 2.42
N HIS A 22 -1.67 6.02 2.63
CA HIS A 22 -1.04 6.89 1.63
C HIS A 22 0.39 6.48 1.26
N LEU A 23 1.20 6.06 2.24
CA LEU A 23 2.57 5.63 2.00
C LEU A 23 2.61 4.28 1.29
N ALA A 24 1.82 3.29 1.75
CA ALA A 24 1.71 2.00 1.08
C ALA A 24 1.25 2.15 -0.39
N ASP A 25 0.29 3.04 -0.65
CA ASP A 25 -0.16 3.34 -2.01
C ASP A 25 0.92 4.06 -2.85
N ALA A 26 1.68 4.98 -2.26
CA ALA A 26 2.80 5.63 -2.95
C ALA A 26 3.86 4.61 -3.36
N VAL A 27 4.22 3.67 -2.47
CA VAL A 27 5.17 2.61 -2.78
C VAL A 27 4.64 1.69 -3.89
N ARG A 28 3.36 1.28 -3.82
CA ARG A 28 2.72 0.49 -4.90
C ARG A 28 2.81 1.18 -6.25
N ARG A 29 2.52 2.48 -6.32
CA ARG A 29 2.60 3.27 -7.57
C ARG A 29 4.01 3.38 -8.11
N GLN A 30 5.00 3.60 -7.26
CA GLN A 30 6.41 3.65 -7.67
C GLN A 30 6.87 2.29 -8.22
N LEU A 31 6.44 1.21 -7.59
CA LEU A 31 6.73 -0.15 -8.04
C LEU A 31 6.08 -0.45 -9.41
N LEU A 32 4.80 -0.08 -9.60
CA LEU A 32 4.13 -0.23 -10.89
C LEU A 32 4.86 0.52 -12.00
N ALA A 33 5.23 1.78 -11.77
CA ALA A 33 6.00 2.56 -12.73
C ALA A 33 7.35 1.91 -13.09
N THR A 34 8.00 1.26 -12.11
CA THR A 34 9.26 0.52 -12.34
C THR A 34 9.04 -0.73 -13.20
N LEU A 35 7.96 -1.47 -12.93
CA LEU A 35 7.59 -2.67 -13.68
C LEU A 35 7.19 -2.32 -15.12
N GLU A 36 6.42 -1.25 -15.32
CA GLU A 36 6.05 -0.72 -16.64
C GLU A 36 7.29 -0.35 -17.45
N ALA A 37 8.22 0.42 -16.86
CA ALA A 37 9.47 0.82 -17.52
C ALA A 37 10.34 -0.38 -17.93
N THR A 38 10.32 -1.45 -17.13
CA THR A 38 11.07 -2.69 -17.42
C THR A 38 10.41 -3.49 -18.55
N ALA A 39 9.08 -3.52 -18.60
CA ALA A 39 8.33 -4.22 -19.65
C ALA A 39 8.51 -3.57 -21.04
N GLU A 40 8.65 -2.24 -21.10
CA GLU A 40 8.92 -1.51 -22.35
C GLU A 40 10.29 -1.82 -22.96
N GLN A 41 11.24 -2.32 -22.17
CA GLN A 41 12.63 -2.58 -22.59
C GLN A 41 12.81 -3.95 -23.29
N GLY A 42 11.76 -4.78 -23.38
CA GLY A 42 11.70 -5.90 -24.32
C GLY A 42 12.25 -7.25 -23.85
N ASP A 43 12.69 -7.38 -22.60
CA ASP A 43 13.00 -8.68 -22.00
C ASP A 43 11.69 -9.37 -21.59
N GLY A 44 11.02 -10.02 -22.55
CA GLY A 44 9.70 -10.67 -22.37
C GLY A 44 9.64 -11.83 -21.36
N GLU A 45 10.73 -12.11 -20.65
CA GLU A 45 10.75 -12.95 -19.45
C GLU A 45 11.02 -12.07 -18.22
N LEU A 46 10.09 -12.09 -17.28
CA LEU A 46 10.28 -11.47 -15.98
C LEU A 46 11.45 -12.17 -15.28
N ALA A 47 12.59 -11.49 -15.22
CA ALA A 47 13.75 -11.97 -14.49
C ALA A 47 13.36 -12.29 -13.02
N PRO A 48 14.03 -13.22 -12.32
CA PRO A 48 13.73 -13.53 -10.92
C PRO A 48 13.64 -12.29 -10.01
N GLU A 49 14.37 -11.24 -10.34
CA GLU A 49 14.36 -9.92 -9.70
C GLU A 49 12.99 -9.22 -9.82
N ALA A 50 12.25 -9.44 -10.91
CA ALA A 50 10.90 -8.94 -11.11
C ALA A 50 9.84 -9.70 -10.30
N LEU A 51 10.18 -10.84 -9.67
CA LEU A 51 9.31 -11.52 -8.70
C LEU A 51 9.52 -11.01 -7.26
N ALA A 52 10.67 -10.38 -6.97
CA ALA A 52 10.96 -9.81 -5.66
C ALA A 52 9.86 -8.85 -5.13
N PRO A 53 9.20 -8.03 -5.98
CA PRO A 53 8.07 -7.22 -5.54
C PRO A 53 6.90 -8.01 -4.96
N LEU A 54 6.65 -9.24 -5.41
CA LEU A 54 5.59 -10.09 -4.87
C LEU A 54 5.84 -10.44 -3.40
N ALA A 55 7.11 -10.55 -2.98
CA ALA A 55 7.47 -10.75 -1.58
C ALA A 55 7.18 -9.52 -0.71
N LEU A 56 7.03 -8.33 -1.30
CA LEU A 56 6.70 -7.11 -0.57
C LEU A 56 5.21 -6.98 -0.25
N ALA A 57 4.33 -7.74 -0.92
CA ALA A 57 2.89 -7.61 -0.76
C ALA A 57 2.43 -7.72 0.71
N PRO A 58 2.85 -8.73 1.49
CA PRO A 58 2.44 -8.84 2.90
C PRO A 58 2.94 -7.66 3.74
N LEU A 59 4.16 -7.17 3.46
CA LEU A 59 4.74 -6.03 4.19
C LEU A 59 3.98 -4.74 3.92
N LEU A 60 3.59 -4.49 2.68
CA LEU A 60 2.81 -3.31 2.31
C LEU A 60 1.38 -3.35 2.85
N ILE A 61 0.78 -4.54 2.93
CA ILE A 61 -0.53 -4.71 3.58
C ILE A 61 -0.43 -4.39 5.08
N VAL A 62 0.60 -4.88 5.77
CA VAL A 62 0.82 -4.59 7.19
C VAL A 62 1.12 -3.10 7.40
N LEU A 63 1.98 -2.51 6.57
CA LEU A 63 2.28 -1.08 6.61
C LEU A 63 1.01 -0.25 6.45
N GLY A 64 0.18 -0.56 5.45
CA GLY A 64 -1.05 0.18 5.22
C GLY A 64 -2.05 0.07 6.37
N ARG A 65 -2.12 -1.07 7.06
CA ARG A 65 -2.92 -1.20 8.28
C ARG A 65 -2.38 -0.32 9.40
N LEU A 66 -1.07 -0.32 9.62
CA LEU A 66 -0.43 0.53 10.63
C LEU A 66 -0.65 2.02 10.36
N GLU A 67 -0.63 2.45 9.10
CA GLU A 67 -0.93 3.83 8.73
C GLU A 67 -2.35 4.24 9.14
N VAL A 68 -3.34 3.39 8.82
CA VAL A 68 -4.75 3.63 9.18
C VAL A 68 -4.94 3.62 10.69
N ASP A 69 -4.44 2.59 11.37
CA ASP A 69 -4.56 2.45 12.82
C ASP A 69 -3.93 3.64 13.55
N LEU A 70 -2.81 4.16 13.06
CA LEU A 70 -2.16 5.34 13.62
C LEU A 70 -2.97 6.62 13.38
N ALA A 71 -3.58 6.78 12.20
CA ALA A 71 -4.45 7.91 11.92
C ALA A 71 -5.68 7.90 12.84
N ASP A 72 -6.32 6.74 13.00
CA ASP A 72 -7.46 6.54 13.88
C ASP A 72 -7.08 6.81 15.35
N ALA A 73 -5.92 6.30 15.80
CA ALA A 73 -5.42 6.55 17.15
C ALA A 73 -5.19 8.05 17.41
N ARG A 74 -4.62 8.78 16.45
CA ARG A 74 -4.42 10.24 16.55
C ARG A 74 -5.75 10.97 16.64
N THR A 75 -6.70 10.67 15.74
CA THR A 75 -8.05 11.26 15.81
C THR A 75 -8.69 11.00 17.17
N ARG A 76 -8.56 9.78 17.70
CA ARG A 76 -9.14 9.43 18.98
C ARG A 76 -8.50 10.19 20.14
N ILE A 77 -7.19 10.38 20.12
CA ILE A 77 -6.48 11.19 21.13
C ILE A 77 -6.99 12.63 21.08
N ASP A 78 -7.07 13.24 19.90
CA ASP A 78 -7.53 14.62 19.76
C ASP A 78 -8.97 14.81 20.29
N GLU A 79 -9.85 13.84 20.06
CA GLU A 79 -11.20 13.84 20.62
C GLU A 79 -11.21 13.78 22.15
N LEU A 80 -10.37 12.90 22.73
CA LEU A 80 -10.25 12.75 24.17
C LEU A 80 -9.68 14.01 24.82
N GLU A 81 -8.66 14.62 24.21
CA GLU A 81 -8.08 15.88 24.67
C GLU A 81 -9.11 17.02 24.64
N ARG A 82 -9.89 17.14 23.56
CA ARG A 82 -11.00 18.11 23.48
C ARG A 82 -12.04 17.87 24.58
N ALA A 83 -12.48 16.64 24.76
CA ALA A 83 -13.46 16.30 25.79
C ALA A 83 -12.96 16.58 27.22
N LEU A 84 -11.65 16.42 27.48
CA LEU A 84 -11.05 16.76 28.77
C LEU A 84 -10.98 18.28 29.00
N LEU A 85 -10.70 19.06 27.96
CA LEU A 85 -10.73 20.53 28.02
C LEU A 85 -12.14 21.05 28.31
N ASP A 86 -13.16 20.49 27.65
CA ASP A 86 -14.56 20.88 27.86
C ASP A 86 -15.08 20.56 29.26
N ARG A 87 -14.53 19.51 29.90
CA ARG A 87 -14.93 19.06 31.25
C ARG A 87 -14.17 19.73 32.39
N ARG A 88 -13.07 20.43 32.14
CA ARG A 88 -12.35 21.15 33.21
C ARG A 88 -13.18 22.36 33.65
N PRO A 89 -13.69 22.42 34.90
CA PRO A 89 -14.28 23.64 35.41
C PRO A 89 -13.19 24.73 35.49
N ARG A 90 -13.55 25.96 35.11
CA ARG A 90 -12.69 27.14 35.25
C ARG A 90 -12.39 27.45 36.71
#